data_AF-A0A258SEU2-F1
#
_entry.id   AF-A0A258SEU2-F1
#
_cell.length_a   1.000
_cell.length_b   1.000
_cell.length_c   1.000
_cell.angle_alpha   90.00
_cell.angle_beta   90.00
_cell.angle_gamma   90.00
#
_symmetry.space_group_name_H-M   'P 1'
#
loop_
_entity.id
_entity.type
_entity.pdbx_description
1 polymer ?
#
loop_
_entity_poly.entity_id
_entity_poly.type
_entity_poly.pdbx_seq_one_letter_code
_entity_poly.pdbx_strand_id
1 'polypeptide(L)'
;MDKTVALTGERRHRHKGGAVAPLFIAPELAPQIQFGPTALAAAIARTATLRHAPPELLAHLAASALSEAQVLLADGPGFALSSLIGALGDTEQTHFASRMGAGITDLYMNALDYSWRDNAACLSGKLDPHADFLYSGGSALGHGVVLAEARGSFAATVSDAKMAREAERKYLRQVRPYIGATSPHGQVIHGYSIAFGSRPGTSDAVLRLSQTRRPQPKPNKSVPSVPSSPSFDQVPTTMALATHRSNFILMDALPVADWIDWVQGTRDIPEDHAPVSFLQFNYAGRSFLASADALMPYRMPHLWFDELHDYPFWRHRWEPRWASGVPSLHSFVMEEKAATAFLGALTAMIRFGPRERPVMLELPTNDIAGFASGSAEIGIRSAREDYDYALFRDGLALLAGPPSRRLTGIRTWHPKEGLT
;
A
#
# COMPACT_ATOMS: atom_id res chain seq x y z
N MET A 1 2.01 -17.38 -8.73
CA MET A 1 1.92 -18.33 -7.59
C MET A 1 2.32 -17.60 -6.32
N ASP A 2 1.65 -17.89 -5.20
CA ASP A 2 1.93 -17.22 -3.92
C ASP A 2 3.27 -17.63 -3.33
N LYS A 3 3.98 -16.66 -2.79
CA LYS A 3 5.27 -16.77 -2.13
C LYS A 3 5.07 -16.78 -0.62
N THR A 4 5.78 -17.66 0.09
CA THR A 4 5.86 -17.62 1.56
C THR A 4 7.23 -17.13 2.01
N VAL A 5 7.26 -16.15 2.91
CA VAL A 5 8.49 -15.66 3.56
C VAL A 5 8.31 -15.72 5.07
N ALA A 6 9.11 -16.56 5.73
CA ALA A 6 9.09 -16.72 7.18
C ALA A 6 9.88 -15.62 7.90
N LEU A 7 9.38 -15.19 9.05
CA LEU A 7 10.14 -14.37 9.98
C LEU A 7 11.22 -15.23 10.64
N THR A 8 12.46 -15.01 10.24
CA THR A 8 13.61 -15.80 10.71
C THR A 8 14.11 -15.38 12.10
N GLY A 9 13.72 -14.19 12.57
CA GLY A 9 13.94 -13.79 13.95
C GLY A 9 13.72 -12.30 14.22
N GLU A 10 13.58 -11.97 15.49
CA GLU A 10 13.36 -10.60 15.96
C GLU A 10 14.41 -10.14 16.99
N ARG A 11 14.54 -8.81 17.15
CA ARG A 11 15.28 -8.19 18.24
C ARG A 11 14.51 -6.99 18.80
N ARG A 12 14.45 -6.87 20.12
CA ARG A 12 13.77 -5.77 20.81
C ARG A 12 14.77 -4.82 21.45
N HIS A 13 14.57 -3.53 21.25
CA HIS A 13 15.49 -2.48 21.66
C HIS A 13 14.85 -1.53 22.65
N ARG A 14 15.57 -1.19 23.73
CA ARG A 14 15.10 -0.17 24.66
C ARG A 14 15.21 1.21 24.02
N HIS A 15 14.17 2.02 24.21
CA HIS A 15 14.22 3.46 23.94
C HIS A 15 14.85 4.21 25.13
N LYS A 16 15.42 5.38 24.87
CA LYS A 16 15.98 6.27 25.91
C LYS A 16 14.88 7.20 26.42
N GLY A 17 14.37 6.95 27.62
CA GLY A 17 13.37 7.81 28.27
C GLY A 17 12.21 7.01 28.87
N GLY A 18 11.19 7.73 29.33
CA GLY A 18 9.92 7.11 29.75
C GLY A 18 9.17 6.48 28.57
N ALA A 19 8.26 5.56 28.86
CA ALA A 19 7.45 4.92 27.82
C ALA A 19 6.50 5.93 27.17
N VAL A 20 6.71 6.23 25.89
CA VAL A 20 5.77 7.02 25.06
C VAL A 20 4.51 6.20 24.83
N ALA A 21 3.31 6.75 25.04
CA ALA A 21 2.04 6.03 25.00
C ALA A 21 2.09 4.72 25.83
N PRO A 22 2.03 4.80 27.17
CA PRO A 22 2.22 3.64 28.05
C PRO A 22 1.12 2.57 27.93
N LEU A 23 -0.06 2.95 27.42
CA LEU A 23 -1.20 2.05 27.19
C LEU A 23 -1.13 1.31 25.85
N PHE A 24 -0.21 1.69 24.95
CA PHE A 24 -0.03 1.04 23.67
C PHE A 24 0.57 -0.37 23.85
N ILE A 25 -0.09 -1.36 23.24
CA ILE A 25 0.38 -2.74 23.15
C ILE A 25 0.74 -3.01 21.69
N ALA A 26 2.01 -3.36 21.44
CA ALA A 26 2.43 -3.78 20.10
C ALA A 26 1.75 -5.11 19.74
N PRO A 27 1.30 -5.29 18.48
CA PRO A 27 0.67 -6.52 18.03
C PRO A 27 1.66 -7.68 18.09
N GLU A 28 1.14 -8.90 18.11
CA GLU A 28 1.96 -10.09 17.92
C GLU A 28 2.55 -10.07 16.50
N LEU A 29 3.82 -10.46 16.37
CA LEU A 29 4.48 -10.48 15.08
C LEU A 29 3.93 -11.61 14.21
N ALA A 30 3.69 -11.32 12.93
CA ALA A 30 3.37 -12.34 11.95
C ALA A 30 4.55 -13.32 11.80
N PRO A 31 4.36 -14.64 12.03
CA PRO A 31 5.45 -15.61 11.92
C PRO A 31 5.92 -15.80 10.48
N GLN A 32 5.07 -15.46 9.51
CA GLN A 32 5.37 -15.44 8.08
C GLN A 32 4.36 -14.53 7.37
N ILE A 33 4.71 -14.12 6.16
CA ILE A 33 3.81 -13.46 5.20
C ILE A 33 3.67 -14.32 3.95
N GLN A 34 2.47 -14.33 3.37
CA GLN A 34 2.15 -15.00 2.11
C GLN A 34 1.60 -13.99 1.11
N PHE A 35 2.15 -13.93 -0.10
CA PHE A 35 1.75 -12.94 -1.09
C PHE A 35 2.00 -13.42 -2.52
N GLY A 36 1.11 -13.07 -3.45
CA GLY A 36 1.33 -13.24 -4.89
C GLY A 36 2.12 -12.08 -5.51
N PRO A 37 2.52 -12.18 -6.80
CA PRO A 37 3.15 -11.11 -7.55
C PRO A 37 2.32 -9.82 -7.57
N THR A 38 1.00 -9.93 -7.69
CA THR A 38 0.05 -8.81 -7.68
C THR A 38 0.13 -8.01 -6.38
N ALA A 39 0.08 -8.70 -5.22
CA ALA A 39 0.16 -8.05 -3.91
C ALA A 39 1.50 -7.34 -3.70
N LEU A 40 2.60 -7.99 -4.12
CA LEU A 40 3.92 -7.40 -4.03
C LEU A 40 4.10 -6.19 -4.96
N ALA A 41 3.66 -6.27 -6.20
CA ALA A 41 3.71 -5.16 -7.14
C ALA A 41 2.93 -3.95 -6.62
N ALA A 42 1.73 -4.20 -6.09
CA ALA A 42 0.92 -3.15 -5.46
C ALA A 42 1.64 -2.53 -4.26
N ALA A 43 2.22 -3.34 -3.36
CA ALA A 43 2.97 -2.86 -2.21
C ALA A 43 4.22 -2.04 -2.59
N ILE A 44 4.95 -2.43 -3.64
CA ILE A 44 6.07 -1.65 -4.19
C ILE A 44 5.56 -0.31 -4.72
N ALA A 45 4.49 -0.30 -5.51
CA ALA A 45 3.92 0.93 -6.05
C ALA A 45 3.44 1.87 -4.93
N ARG A 46 2.79 1.32 -3.91
CA ARG A 46 2.31 2.03 -2.70
C ARG A 46 3.42 2.68 -1.87
N THR A 47 4.66 2.25 -2.04
CA THR A 47 5.85 2.72 -1.29
C THR A 47 6.86 3.47 -2.16
N ALA A 48 6.57 3.68 -3.45
CA ALA A 48 7.55 4.16 -4.42
C ALA A 48 7.90 5.65 -4.30
N THR A 49 7.04 6.48 -3.69
CA THR A 49 7.20 7.94 -3.74
C THR A 49 7.01 8.63 -2.40
N LEU A 50 7.75 9.74 -2.25
CA LEU A 50 7.64 10.67 -1.13
C LEU A 50 6.30 11.44 -1.12
N ARG A 51 5.94 11.99 0.04
CA ARG A 51 4.68 12.72 0.27
C ARG A 51 4.37 13.79 -0.80
N HIS A 52 5.40 14.49 -1.27
CA HIS A 52 5.28 15.62 -2.21
C HIS A 52 5.64 15.26 -3.66
N ALA A 53 5.75 13.97 -3.99
CA ALA A 53 6.01 13.58 -5.36
C ALA A 53 4.89 14.06 -6.30
N PRO A 54 5.23 14.59 -7.49
CA PRO A 54 4.25 14.89 -8.52
C PRO A 54 3.41 13.65 -8.83
N PRO A 55 2.08 13.78 -8.98
CA PRO A 55 1.19 12.67 -9.33
C PRO A 55 1.68 11.82 -10.51
N GLU A 56 2.18 12.47 -11.55
CA GLU A 56 2.61 11.86 -12.81
C GLU A 56 3.81 10.91 -12.60
N LEU A 57 4.70 11.24 -11.67
CA LEU A 57 5.87 10.41 -11.35
C LEU A 57 5.45 9.08 -10.70
N LEU A 58 4.51 9.12 -9.76
CA LEU A 58 4.05 7.91 -9.07
C LEU A 58 3.30 6.98 -10.03
N ALA A 59 2.48 7.53 -10.93
CA ALA A 59 1.78 6.74 -11.96
C ALA A 59 2.78 5.96 -12.85
N HIS A 60 3.88 6.60 -13.27
CA HIS A 60 4.94 5.94 -14.04
C HIS A 60 5.70 4.86 -13.23
N LEU A 61 6.03 5.14 -11.97
CA LEU A 61 6.74 4.17 -11.12
C LEU A 61 5.89 2.92 -10.82
N ALA A 62 4.57 3.08 -10.70
CA ALA A 62 3.62 1.99 -10.48
C ALA A 62 3.61 0.99 -11.64
N ALA A 63 3.58 1.48 -12.89
CA ALA A 63 3.63 0.64 -14.08
C ALA A 63 4.94 -0.17 -14.16
N SER A 64 6.08 0.44 -13.79
CA SER A 64 7.40 -0.24 -13.78
C SER A 64 7.47 -1.33 -12.71
N ALA A 65 6.97 -1.07 -11.50
CA ALA A 65 7.05 -2.00 -10.38
C ALA A 65 6.39 -3.35 -10.67
N LEU A 66 5.25 -3.33 -11.35
CA LEU A 66 4.51 -4.52 -11.72
C LEU A 66 5.26 -5.38 -12.74
N SER A 67 5.73 -4.76 -13.83
CA SER A 67 6.46 -5.46 -14.89
C SER A 67 7.72 -6.13 -14.34
N GLU A 68 8.44 -5.44 -13.46
CA GLU A 68 9.67 -5.97 -12.88
C GLU A 68 9.41 -7.14 -11.92
N ALA A 69 8.41 -7.05 -11.04
CA ALA A 69 8.08 -8.11 -10.10
C ALA A 69 7.69 -9.41 -10.82
N GLN A 70 7.01 -9.32 -11.96
CA GLN A 70 6.63 -10.48 -12.77
C GLN A 70 7.82 -11.15 -13.47
N VAL A 71 8.78 -10.37 -13.94
CA VAL A 71 9.91 -10.89 -14.74
C VAL A 71 11.08 -11.34 -13.85
N LEU A 72 11.30 -10.66 -12.72
CA LEU A 72 12.49 -10.85 -11.88
C LEU A 72 12.28 -11.81 -10.71
N LEU A 73 11.06 -12.31 -10.51
CA LEU A 73 10.77 -13.38 -9.56
C LEU A 73 10.64 -14.71 -10.28
N ALA A 74 11.26 -15.75 -9.74
CA ALA A 74 11.09 -17.10 -10.25
C ALA A 74 9.71 -17.64 -9.86
N ASP A 75 9.20 -18.62 -10.59
CA ASP A 75 7.99 -19.35 -10.23
C ASP A 75 8.19 -20.26 -9.00
N GLY A 76 7.08 -20.75 -8.43
CA GLY A 76 7.07 -21.68 -7.29
C GLY A 76 6.65 -21.05 -5.95
N PRO A 77 6.46 -21.88 -4.90
CA PRO A 77 5.93 -21.43 -3.60
C PRO A 77 6.95 -20.72 -2.70
N GLY A 78 8.24 -21.03 -2.89
CA GLY A 78 9.33 -20.34 -2.21
C GLY A 78 9.66 -19.01 -2.88
N PHE A 79 10.06 -18.02 -2.08
CA PHE A 79 10.63 -16.81 -2.64
C PHE A 79 11.97 -17.13 -3.31
N ALA A 80 12.08 -16.82 -4.60
CA ALA A 80 13.29 -17.00 -5.37
C ALA A 80 13.36 -15.93 -6.47
N LEU A 81 14.56 -15.49 -6.78
CA LEU A 81 14.82 -14.56 -7.88
C LEU A 81 14.91 -15.34 -9.20
N SER A 82 14.39 -14.74 -10.27
CA SER A 82 14.60 -15.21 -11.64
C SER A 82 16.09 -15.20 -11.99
N SER A 83 16.51 -16.10 -12.89
CA SER A 83 17.88 -16.08 -13.43
C SER A 83 18.21 -14.78 -14.16
N LEU A 84 17.19 -14.05 -14.64
CA LEU A 84 17.33 -12.75 -15.30
C LEU A 84 17.91 -11.67 -14.39
N ILE A 85 17.86 -11.84 -13.07
CA ILE A 85 18.45 -10.86 -12.12
C ILE A 85 19.95 -10.68 -12.38
N GLY A 86 20.65 -11.74 -12.83
CA GLY A 86 22.07 -11.70 -13.13
C GLY A 86 22.42 -10.94 -14.42
N ALA A 87 21.42 -10.63 -15.26
CA ALA A 87 21.61 -9.81 -16.45
C ALA A 87 21.52 -8.30 -16.15
N LEU A 88 21.03 -7.92 -14.97
CA LEU A 88 20.97 -6.52 -14.54
C LEU A 88 22.35 -6.04 -14.06
N GLY A 89 22.67 -4.77 -14.31
CA GLY A 89 23.83 -4.13 -13.69
C GLY A 89 23.67 -3.99 -12.17
N ASP A 90 24.78 -3.88 -11.44
CA ASP A 90 24.79 -3.82 -9.97
C ASP A 90 23.90 -2.72 -9.38
N THR A 91 23.85 -1.56 -10.02
CA THR A 91 23.00 -0.43 -9.63
C THR A 91 21.52 -0.80 -9.71
N GLU A 92 21.10 -1.43 -10.81
CA GLU A 92 19.70 -1.84 -11.02
C GLU A 92 19.31 -2.98 -10.07
N GLN A 93 20.20 -3.94 -9.83
CA GLN A 93 19.97 -4.99 -8.83
C GLN A 93 19.77 -4.40 -7.44
N THR A 94 20.59 -3.41 -7.08
CA THR A 94 20.50 -2.72 -5.78
C THR A 94 19.21 -1.90 -5.66
N HIS A 95 18.83 -1.20 -6.73
CA HIS A 95 17.60 -0.43 -6.79
C HIS A 95 16.36 -1.33 -6.67
N PHE A 96 16.31 -2.42 -7.45
CA PHE A 96 15.24 -3.41 -7.38
C PHE A 96 15.16 -4.07 -6.01
N ALA A 97 16.29 -4.48 -5.42
CA ALA A 97 16.33 -5.02 -4.06
C ALA A 97 15.75 -4.03 -3.04
N SER A 98 16.04 -2.73 -3.18
CA SER A 98 15.56 -1.70 -2.26
C SER A 98 14.04 -1.51 -2.36
N ARG A 99 13.49 -1.42 -3.58
CA ARG A 99 12.04 -1.39 -3.83
C ARG A 99 11.33 -2.62 -3.29
N MET A 100 11.90 -3.81 -3.53
CA MET A 100 11.41 -5.07 -2.99
C MET A 100 11.37 -5.06 -1.46
N GLY A 101 12.43 -4.56 -0.80
CA GLY A 101 12.46 -4.42 0.65
C GLY A 101 11.36 -3.49 1.18
N ALA A 102 11.06 -2.40 0.48
CA ALA A 102 9.96 -1.49 0.81
C ALA A 102 8.59 -2.17 0.65
N GLY A 103 8.34 -2.86 -0.47
CA GLY A 103 7.10 -3.61 -0.69
C GLY A 103 6.87 -4.73 0.34
N ILE A 104 7.91 -5.51 0.66
CA ILE A 104 7.85 -6.53 1.72
C ILE A 104 7.58 -5.90 3.09
N THR A 105 8.13 -4.71 3.35
CA THR A 105 7.86 -3.96 4.58
C THR A 105 6.40 -3.53 4.65
N ASP A 106 5.82 -2.98 3.58
CA ASP A 106 4.38 -2.62 3.53
C ASP A 106 3.49 -3.85 3.72
N LEU A 107 3.75 -4.97 3.03
CA LEU A 107 3.01 -6.22 3.22
C LEU A 107 3.07 -6.72 4.67
N TYR A 108 4.26 -6.67 5.28
CA TYR A 108 4.44 -7.07 6.67
C TYR A 108 3.73 -6.12 7.64
N MET A 109 3.74 -4.81 7.39
CA MET A 109 3.02 -3.83 8.22
C MET A 109 1.50 -4.02 8.11
N ASN A 110 0.97 -4.29 6.92
CA ASN A 110 -0.45 -4.65 6.73
C ASN A 110 -0.81 -5.95 7.45
N ALA A 111 0.10 -6.93 7.47
CA ALA A 111 -0.04 -8.17 8.24
C ALA A 111 -0.09 -7.96 9.77
N LEU A 112 0.36 -6.80 10.26
CA LEU A 112 0.24 -6.35 11.65
C LEU A 112 -0.95 -5.39 11.87
N ASP A 113 -1.87 -5.30 10.90
CA ASP A 113 -3.04 -4.41 10.87
C ASP A 113 -2.74 -2.90 10.77
N TYR A 114 -1.50 -2.54 10.45
CA TYR A 114 -1.16 -1.15 10.14
C TYR A 114 -1.52 -0.82 8.69
N SER A 115 -2.62 -0.08 8.53
CA SER A 115 -3.34 0.07 7.26
C SER A 115 -3.07 1.39 6.55
N TRP A 116 -2.84 2.44 7.35
CA TRP A 116 -2.71 3.82 6.88
C TRP A 116 -1.25 4.21 6.86
N ARG A 117 -0.78 4.84 5.79
CA ARG A 117 0.64 5.08 5.57
C ARG A 117 0.95 6.48 5.06
N ASP A 118 2.17 6.90 5.34
CA ASP A 118 2.84 8.02 4.69
C ASP A 118 4.37 7.83 4.76
N ASN A 119 5.13 8.67 4.08
CA ASN A 119 6.57 8.73 4.19
C ASN A 119 6.99 9.44 5.47
N ALA A 120 8.01 8.90 6.13
CA ALA A 120 8.57 9.48 7.36
C ALA A 120 9.48 10.69 7.10
N ALA A 121 9.63 11.14 5.85
CA ALA A 121 10.40 12.35 5.50
C ALA A 121 9.94 13.61 6.28
N CYS A 122 8.68 13.67 6.72
CA CYS A 122 8.17 14.76 7.55
C CYS A 122 8.80 14.84 8.95
N LEU A 123 9.49 13.80 9.41
CA LEU A 123 10.15 13.77 10.72
C LEU A 123 11.54 14.40 10.71
N SER A 124 12.08 14.72 9.54
CA SER A 124 13.40 15.33 9.43
C SER A 124 13.29 16.74 8.86
N GLY A 125 13.54 17.76 9.69
CA GLY A 125 13.78 19.13 9.21
C GLY A 125 15.20 19.34 8.67
N LYS A 126 16.08 18.33 8.79
CA LYS A 126 17.47 18.29 8.34
C LYS A 126 17.81 16.89 7.82
N LEU A 127 18.87 16.78 7.01
CA LEU A 127 19.45 15.58 6.36
C LEU A 127 19.83 14.39 7.30
N ASP A 128 19.29 14.33 8.52
CA ASP A 128 19.51 13.20 9.42
C ASP A 128 18.81 11.95 8.89
N PRO A 129 19.47 10.78 8.96
CA PRO A 129 18.90 9.54 8.47
C PRO A 129 17.64 9.20 9.27
N HIS A 130 16.49 9.28 8.63
CA HIS A 130 15.18 8.93 9.19
C HIS A 130 14.71 7.57 8.65
N ALA A 131 13.65 7.03 9.27
CA ALA A 131 12.98 5.83 8.76
C ALA A 131 12.28 6.11 7.42
N ASP A 132 11.94 5.10 6.64
CA ASP A 132 11.23 5.29 5.36
C ASP A 132 9.76 5.71 5.53
N PHE A 133 9.03 5.06 6.45
CA PHE A 133 7.56 5.14 6.50
C PHE A 133 6.99 5.40 7.89
N LEU A 134 5.83 6.04 7.92
CA LEU A 134 4.93 6.18 9.05
C LEU A 134 3.66 5.38 8.80
N TYR A 135 3.16 4.72 9.84
CA TYR A 135 1.96 3.92 9.81
C TYR A 135 0.98 4.26 10.94
N SER A 136 -0.31 4.07 10.68
CA SER A 136 -1.40 4.09 11.65
C SER A 136 -2.41 2.97 11.36
N GLY A 137 -3.39 2.76 12.25
CA GLY A 137 -4.31 1.63 12.21
C GLY A 137 -4.00 0.56 13.26
N GLY A 138 -4.90 -0.42 13.38
CA GLY A 138 -4.77 -1.52 14.34
C GLY A 138 -4.51 -1.03 15.76
N SER A 139 -3.50 -1.60 16.42
CA SER A 139 -3.19 -1.26 17.81
C SER A 139 -2.63 0.17 18.02
N ALA A 140 -2.31 0.91 16.95
CA ALA A 140 -1.84 2.29 17.05
C ALA A 140 -2.97 3.32 17.12
N LEU A 141 -4.22 2.93 16.81
CA LEU A 141 -5.38 3.82 16.86
C LEU A 141 -5.54 4.44 18.25
N GLY A 142 -5.76 5.76 18.28
CA GLY A 142 -5.88 6.52 19.54
C GLY A 142 -4.59 6.71 20.34
N HIS A 143 -3.46 6.14 19.90
CA HIS A 143 -2.17 6.24 20.61
C HIS A 143 -1.14 7.09 19.87
N GLY A 144 -1.11 7.05 18.54
CA GLY A 144 -0.16 7.80 17.72
C GLY A 144 0.19 7.05 16.43
N VAL A 145 1.46 7.14 16.01
CA VAL A 145 1.95 6.53 14.76
C VAL A 145 3.18 5.65 14.98
N VAL A 146 3.38 4.72 14.06
CA VAL A 146 4.45 3.72 14.09
C VAL A 146 5.43 4.00 12.95
N LEU A 147 6.73 3.96 13.23
CA LEU A 147 7.76 4.03 12.19
C LEU A 147 8.08 2.67 11.60
N ALA A 148 8.39 2.62 10.31
CA ALA A 148 9.00 1.46 9.68
C ALA A 148 10.17 1.88 8.78
N GLU A 149 11.31 1.24 8.99
CA GLU A 149 12.48 1.32 8.11
C GLU A 149 12.60 0.04 7.30
N ALA A 150 12.70 0.17 5.98
CA ALA A 150 12.82 -0.94 5.06
C ALA A 150 14.27 -1.18 4.63
N ARG A 151 14.64 -2.45 4.50
CA ARG A 151 15.92 -2.84 3.91
C ARG A 151 15.72 -4.07 3.05
N GLY A 152 16.04 -3.97 1.76
CA GLY A 152 16.13 -5.13 0.86
C GLY A 152 17.55 -5.38 0.37
N SER A 153 17.93 -6.65 0.16
CA SER A 153 19.26 -7.00 -0.39
C SER A 153 19.22 -8.30 -1.20
N PHE A 154 19.80 -8.25 -2.41
CA PHE A 154 20.02 -9.42 -3.28
C PHE A 154 21.50 -9.76 -3.47
N ALA A 155 22.35 -9.36 -2.53
CA ALA A 155 23.77 -9.70 -2.60
C ALA A 155 23.99 -11.21 -2.41
N ALA A 156 24.96 -11.80 -3.12
CA ALA A 156 25.35 -13.20 -2.92
C ALA A 156 25.75 -13.53 -1.46
N THR A 157 26.18 -12.52 -0.70
CA THR A 157 26.57 -12.63 0.72
C THR A 157 25.40 -12.45 1.71
N VAL A 158 24.16 -12.41 1.23
CA VAL A 158 22.98 -12.39 2.12
C VAL A 158 22.96 -13.65 2.99
N SER A 159 22.76 -13.46 4.29
CA SER A 159 22.58 -14.51 5.29
C SER A 159 21.70 -13.99 6.43
N ASP A 160 21.14 -14.89 7.24
CA ASP A 160 20.36 -14.55 8.42
C ASP A 160 21.10 -13.55 9.34
N ALA A 161 22.35 -13.89 9.71
CA ALA A 161 23.18 -13.04 10.55
C ALA A 161 23.51 -11.68 9.92
N LYS A 162 23.60 -11.59 8.58
CA LYS A 162 23.78 -10.30 7.90
C LYS A 162 22.51 -9.46 7.97
N MET A 163 21.35 -10.05 7.66
CA MET A 163 20.07 -9.32 7.72
C MET A 163 19.70 -8.92 9.15
N ALA A 164 20.05 -9.73 10.16
CA ALA A 164 19.86 -9.39 11.55
C ALA A 164 20.67 -8.13 11.95
N ARG A 165 21.95 -8.06 11.54
CA ARG A 165 22.82 -6.90 11.75
C ARG A 165 22.31 -5.66 11.00
N GLU A 166 21.82 -5.83 9.78
CA GLU A 166 21.23 -4.75 8.99
C GLU A 166 19.98 -4.17 9.67
N ALA A 167 19.02 -5.01 10.06
CA ALA A 167 17.82 -4.58 10.78
C ALA A 167 18.16 -3.84 12.09
N GLU A 168 19.12 -4.37 12.87
CA GLU A 168 19.57 -3.70 14.09
C GLU A 168 20.21 -2.34 13.80
N ARG A 169 21.18 -2.29 12.89
CA ARG A 169 21.91 -1.07 12.56
C ARG A 169 20.97 0.03 12.07
N LYS A 170 20.06 -0.33 11.17
CA LYS A 170 19.01 0.53 10.64
C LYS A 170 18.09 1.03 11.75
N TYR A 171 17.58 0.13 12.60
CA TYR A 171 16.76 0.51 13.74
C TYR A 171 17.45 1.54 14.66
N LEU A 172 18.69 1.27 15.06
CA LEU A 172 19.42 2.12 16.00
C LEU A 172 19.69 3.52 15.46
N ARG A 173 19.84 3.65 14.13
CA ARG A 173 20.20 4.90 13.44
C ARG A 173 18.99 5.70 12.96
N GLN A 174 17.96 5.03 12.45
CA GLN A 174 16.85 5.68 11.72
C GLN A 174 15.50 5.59 12.44
N VAL A 175 15.32 4.65 13.37
CA VAL A 175 14.04 4.45 14.05
C VAL A 175 14.10 4.92 15.50
N ARG A 176 15.05 4.37 16.29
CA ARG A 176 15.19 4.66 17.72
C ARG A 176 15.26 6.16 18.05
N PRO A 177 15.99 7.01 17.30
CA PRO A 177 16.08 8.43 17.62
C PRO A 177 14.76 9.19 17.53
N TYR A 178 13.81 8.69 16.75
CA TYR A 178 12.55 9.37 16.45
C TYR A 178 11.37 8.85 17.27
N ILE A 179 11.55 7.82 18.10
CA ILE A 179 10.50 7.42 19.05
C ILE A 179 10.27 8.56 20.04
N GLY A 180 9.03 9.02 20.14
CA GLY A 180 8.61 10.21 20.89
C GLY A 180 8.57 11.50 20.07
N ALA A 181 9.09 11.51 18.84
CA ALA A 181 9.02 12.67 17.96
C ALA A 181 7.58 12.95 17.51
N THR A 182 7.26 14.22 17.27
CA THR A 182 5.96 14.63 16.74
C THR A 182 6.00 14.64 15.22
N SER A 183 5.02 14.00 14.58
CA SER A 183 4.75 14.13 13.15
C SER A 183 3.43 14.88 12.93
N PRO A 184 3.13 15.32 11.68
CA PRO A 184 1.81 15.85 11.33
C PRO A 184 0.64 14.87 11.56
N HIS A 185 0.93 13.58 11.80
CA HIS A 185 -0.07 12.54 12.02
C HIS A 185 -0.21 12.13 13.50
N GLY A 186 0.62 12.69 14.38
CA GLY A 186 0.69 12.33 15.79
C GLY A 186 2.10 11.97 16.24
N GLN A 187 2.22 11.63 17.52
CA GLN A 187 3.51 11.26 18.11
C GLN A 187 3.93 9.86 17.66
N VAL A 188 5.21 9.68 17.37
CA VAL A 188 5.80 8.38 17.08
C VAL A 188 5.86 7.56 18.37
N ILE A 189 5.06 6.51 18.46
CA ILE A 189 5.00 5.67 19.64
C ILE A 189 5.89 4.44 19.50
N HIS A 190 5.92 3.81 18.34
CA HIS A 190 6.60 2.53 18.14
C HIS A 190 7.38 2.55 16.85
N GLY A 191 8.24 1.55 16.64
CA GLY A 191 9.02 1.49 15.42
C GLY A 191 9.57 0.12 15.11
N TYR A 192 9.65 -0.17 13.82
CA TYR A 192 10.17 -1.40 13.23
C TYR A 192 11.31 -1.05 12.26
N SER A 193 12.30 -1.92 12.18
CA SER A 193 13.22 -1.99 11.04
C SER A 193 13.17 -3.41 10.51
N ILE A 194 12.78 -3.54 9.25
CA ILE A 194 12.52 -4.81 8.59
C ILE A 194 13.57 -5.00 7.50
N ALA A 195 14.40 -6.02 7.67
CA ALA A 195 15.43 -6.40 6.70
C ALA A 195 15.03 -7.68 5.99
N PHE A 196 14.81 -7.56 4.69
CA PHE A 196 14.56 -8.63 3.76
C PHE A 196 15.81 -8.89 2.92
N GLY A 197 16.13 -10.16 2.67
CA GLY A 197 17.15 -10.52 1.71
C GLY A 197 16.94 -11.89 1.11
N SER A 198 17.40 -12.06 -0.12
CA SER A 198 17.43 -13.35 -0.81
C SER A 198 18.70 -13.46 -1.64
N ARG A 199 19.26 -14.66 -1.75
CA ARG A 199 20.45 -14.89 -2.58
C ARG A 199 20.03 -15.23 -4.01
N PRO A 200 20.61 -14.59 -5.04
CA PRO A 200 20.40 -15.00 -6.43
C PRO A 200 20.71 -16.49 -6.63
N GLY A 201 19.86 -17.18 -7.38
CA GLY A 201 20.01 -18.61 -7.66
C GLY A 201 19.62 -19.55 -6.51
N THR A 202 19.08 -19.05 -5.39
CA THR A 202 18.53 -19.89 -4.32
C THR A 202 17.08 -19.54 -4.02
N SER A 203 16.39 -20.45 -3.34
CA SER A 203 15.03 -20.23 -2.79
C SER A 203 15.05 -19.76 -1.33
N ASP A 204 16.20 -19.27 -0.86
CA ASP A 204 16.34 -18.82 0.52
C ASP A 204 15.99 -17.34 0.60
N ALA A 205 14.91 -17.04 1.30
CA ALA A 205 14.58 -15.70 1.72
C ALA A 205 14.70 -15.58 3.24
N VAL A 206 15.19 -14.44 3.67
CA VAL A 206 15.43 -14.10 5.08
C VAL A 206 14.66 -12.84 5.37
N LEU A 207 13.85 -12.87 6.44
CA LEU A 207 13.16 -11.70 6.97
C LEU A 207 13.53 -11.53 8.44
N ARG A 208 14.18 -10.41 8.78
CA ARG A 208 14.62 -10.07 10.13
C ARG A 208 14.00 -8.77 10.57
N LEU A 209 13.63 -8.71 11.85
CA LEU A 209 12.96 -7.56 12.42
C LEU A 209 13.72 -7.04 13.65
N SER A 210 13.88 -5.73 13.74
CA SER A 210 14.27 -5.03 14.96
C SER A 210 13.16 -4.05 15.35
N GLN A 211 12.73 -4.06 16.61
CA GLN A 211 11.63 -3.21 17.06
C GLN A 211 11.85 -2.56 18.42
N THR A 212 11.05 -1.55 18.72
CA THR A 212 11.00 -0.93 20.04
C THR A 212 10.48 -1.93 21.08
N ARG A 213 11.16 -2.03 22.21
CA ARG A 213 10.75 -2.89 23.32
C ARG A 213 9.56 -2.25 24.02
N ARG A 214 8.42 -2.96 24.02
CA ARG A 214 7.25 -2.63 24.84
C ARG A 214 7.11 -3.58 26.03
N PRO A 215 6.48 -3.14 27.14
CA PRO A 215 6.09 -4.06 28.21
C PRO A 215 5.21 -5.16 27.62
N GLN A 216 5.45 -6.42 27.99
CA GLN A 216 4.51 -7.49 27.66
C GLN A 216 3.22 -7.28 28.47
N PRO A 217 2.04 -7.55 27.90
CA PRO A 217 0.81 -7.54 28.67
C PRO A 217 0.91 -8.57 29.81
N LYS A 218 0.52 -8.17 31.02
CA LYS A 218 0.32 -9.14 32.11
C LYS A 218 -0.79 -10.09 31.68
N PRO A 219 -0.66 -11.42 31.86
CA PRO A 219 -1.74 -12.35 31.54
C PRO A 219 -2.82 -12.18 32.61
N ASN A 220 -3.79 -11.28 32.42
CA ASN A 220 -5.14 -11.48 32.95
C ASN A 220 -6.21 -10.52 32.40
N LYS A 221 -7.39 -11.14 32.27
CA LYS A 221 -8.71 -10.71 31.77
C LYS A 221 -8.81 -10.51 30.26
N SER A 222 -9.53 -11.46 29.66
CA SER A 222 -10.15 -11.46 28.34
C SER A 222 -10.31 -10.06 27.74
N VAL A 223 -9.57 -9.81 26.67
CA VAL A 223 -9.90 -8.75 25.72
C VAL A 223 -11.31 -9.04 25.22
N PRO A 224 -12.27 -8.10 25.26
CA PRO A 224 -13.55 -8.31 24.62
C PRO A 224 -13.27 -8.55 23.14
N SER A 225 -13.66 -9.72 22.63
CA SER A 225 -13.77 -9.95 21.20
C SER A 225 -14.76 -8.93 20.65
N VAL A 226 -14.27 -7.89 19.99
CA VAL A 226 -15.14 -6.93 19.31
C VAL A 226 -15.75 -7.67 18.12
N PRO A 227 -17.08 -7.76 18.03
CA PRO A 227 -17.74 -8.45 16.93
C PRO A 227 -17.43 -7.76 15.59
N SER A 228 -17.25 -8.60 14.57
CA SER A 228 -17.06 -8.26 13.17
C SER A 228 -18.27 -7.49 12.61
N SER A 229 -18.20 -6.17 12.73
CA SER A 229 -18.88 -5.20 11.86
C SER A 229 -17.79 -4.54 11.00
N PRO A 230 -18.10 -3.90 9.85
CA PRO A 230 -17.10 -3.04 9.20
C PRO A 230 -16.63 -2.01 10.23
N SER A 231 -15.36 -2.08 10.63
CA SER A 231 -14.82 -1.14 11.61
C SER A 231 -14.63 0.20 10.91
N PHE A 232 -15.29 1.22 11.42
CA PHE A 232 -14.94 2.59 11.10
C PHE A 232 -13.80 2.97 12.03
N ASP A 233 -12.62 3.15 11.47
CA ASP A 233 -11.47 3.59 12.23
C ASP A 233 -11.46 5.11 12.29
N GLN A 234 -11.17 5.65 13.47
CA GLN A 234 -10.85 7.06 13.60
C GLN A 234 -9.38 7.25 13.23
N VAL A 235 -9.16 7.77 12.03
CA VAL A 235 -7.83 7.96 11.44
C VAL A 235 -7.47 9.44 11.48
N PRO A 236 -6.22 9.81 11.84
CA PRO A 236 -5.78 11.19 11.71
C PRO A 236 -6.01 11.69 10.29
N THR A 237 -6.71 12.81 10.12
CA THR A 237 -7.10 13.31 8.80
C THR A 237 -5.89 13.53 7.89
N THR A 238 -4.77 13.99 8.46
CA THR A 238 -3.51 14.15 7.73
C THR A 238 -2.97 12.83 7.19
N MET A 239 -3.14 11.73 7.93
CA MET A 239 -2.70 10.39 7.50
C MET A 239 -3.63 9.86 6.40
N ALA A 240 -4.94 9.98 6.58
CA ALA A 240 -5.93 9.60 5.58
C ALA A 240 -5.72 10.33 4.25
N LEU A 241 -5.49 11.65 4.30
CA LEU A 241 -5.19 12.46 3.11
C LEU A 241 -3.91 12.00 2.41
N ALA A 242 -2.82 11.72 3.15
CA ALA A 242 -1.57 11.25 2.57
C ALA A 242 -1.70 9.85 1.92
N THR A 243 -2.37 8.93 2.61
CA THR A 243 -2.66 7.58 2.12
C THR A 243 -3.49 7.65 0.83
N HIS A 244 -4.63 8.34 0.86
CA HIS A 244 -5.52 8.40 -0.29
C HIS A 244 -4.98 9.25 -1.44
N ARG A 245 -4.16 10.28 -1.18
CA ARG A 245 -3.41 10.97 -2.25
C ARG A 245 -2.67 9.96 -3.10
N SER A 246 -1.90 9.06 -2.47
CA SER A 246 -1.17 8.02 -3.19
C SER A 246 -2.11 7.04 -3.90
N ASN A 247 -3.21 6.63 -3.25
CA ASN A 247 -4.17 5.68 -3.83
C ASN A 247 -4.87 6.23 -5.08
N PHE A 248 -5.32 7.50 -5.08
CA PHE A 248 -5.95 8.12 -6.25
C PHE A 248 -4.95 8.38 -7.38
N ILE A 249 -3.69 8.65 -7.08
CA ILE A 249 -2.65 8.74 -8.11
C ILE A 249 -2.40 7.37 -8.75
N LEU A 250 -2.30 6.30 -7.96
CA LEU A 250 -2.12 4.94 -8.46
C LEU A 250 -3.28 4.51 -9.37
N MET A 251 -4.50 4.95 -9.05
CA MET A 251 -5.70 4.75 -9.85
C MET A 251 -5.82 5.74 -11.03
N ASP A 252 -4.83 6.59 -11.30
CA ASP A 252 -4.87 7.62 -12.35
C ASP A 252 -6.09 8.56 -12.25
N ALA A 253 -6.47 8.92 -11.03
CA ALA A 253 -7.48 9.92 -10.71
C ALA A 253 -6.80 11.21 -10.22
N LEU A 254 -5.89 11.75 -11.02
CA LEU A 254 -5.02 12.88 -10.66
C LEU A 254 -5.79 14.12 -10.16
N PRO A 255 -6.94 14.52 -10.73
CA PRO A 255 -7.68 15.67 -10.23
C PRO A 255 -8.10 15.52 -8.76
N VAL A 256 -8.42 14.31 -8.30
CA VAL A 256 -8.72 14.06 -6.87
C VAL A 256 -7.49 14.32 -6.00
N ALA A 257 -6.31 13.91 -6.48
CA ALA A 257 -5.06 14.14 -5.77
C ALA A 257 -4.71 15.64 -5.68
N ASP A 258 -5.00 16.42 -6.71
CA ASP A 258 -4.82 17.88 -6.69
C ASP A 258 -5.74 18.55 -5.66
N TRP A 259 -7.00 18.11 -5.55
CA TRP A 259 -7.91 18.56 -4.49
C TRP A 259 -7.41 18.20 -3.09
N ILE A 260 -6.84 17.00 -2.92
CA ILE A 260 -6.20 16.60 -1.66
C ILE A 260 -5.02 17.52 -1.34
N ASP A 261 -4.18 17.85 -2.31
CA ASP A 261 -3.04 18.75 -2.15
C ASP A 261 -3.48 20.17 -1.73
N TRP A 262 -4.53 20.71 -2.36
CA TRP A 262 -5.11 21.98 -1.94
C TRP A 262 -5.70 21.92 -0.53
N VAL A 263 -6.47 20.88 -0.21
CA VAL A 263 -7.01 20.69 1.15
C VAL A 263 -5.87 20.63 2.16
N GLN A 264 -4.76 19.96 1.84
CA GLN A 264 -3.56 19.89 2.68
C GLN A 264 -2.81 21.22 2.80
N GLY A 265 -3.02 22.16 1.88
CA GLY A 265 -2.30 23.43 1.80
C GLY A 265 -0.91 23.31 1.16
N THR A 266 -0.68 22.26 0.36
CA THR A 266 0.59 22.04 -0.36
C THR A 266 0.60 22.63 -1.77
N ARG A 267 -0.58 22.87 -2.35
CA ARG A 267 -0.78 23.51 -3.66
C ARG A 267 -1.90 24.55 -3.58
N ASP A 268 -1.92 25.44 -4.57
CA ASP A 268 -3.03 26.36 -4.78
C ASP A 268 -4.30 25.59 -5.19
N ILE A 269 -5.43 26.30 -5.20
CA ILE A 269 -6.71 25.72 -5.62
C ILE A 269 -6.58 25.17 -7.06
N PRO A 270 -7.07 23.95 -7.35
CA PRO A 270 -7.02 23.42 -8.71
C PRO A 270 -7.81 24.31 -9.67
N GLU A 271 -7.26 24.59 -10.86
CA GLU A 271 -7.96 25.33 -11.92
C GLU A 271 -9.11 24.52 -12.52
N ASP A 272 -8.94 23.20 -12.57
CA ASP A 272 -9.95 22.28 -13.07
C ASP A 272 -10.91 21.86 -11.94
N HIS A 273 -12.17 22.26 -12.11
CA HIS A 273 -13.28 21.89 -11.23
C HIS A 273 -14.19 20.84 -11.87
N ALA A 274 -13.81 20.27 -13.02
CA ALA A 274 -14.62 19.30 -13.73
C ALA A 274 -14.90 18.07 -12.85
N PRO A 275 -16.08 17.45 -12.99
CA PRO A 275 -16.37 16.20 -12.31
C PRO A 275 -15.46 15.07 -12.78
N VAL A 276 -14.98 14.25 -11.85
CA VAL A 276 -14.17 13.06 -12.12
C VAL A 276 -15.09 11.85 -12.25
N SER A 277 -14.96 11.11 -13.35
CA SER A 277 -15.80 9.94 -13.63
C SER A 277 -15.11 8.64 -13.20
N PHE A 278 -15.87 7.78 -12.53
CA PHE A 278 -15.45 6.46 -12.09
C PHE A 278 -16.34 5.38 -12.70
N LEU A 279 -15.72 4.33 -13.23
CA LEU A 279 -16.41 3.14 -13.68
C LEU A 279 -16.64 2.20 -12.51
N GLN A 280 -17.91 1.83 -12.29
CA GLN A 280 -18.32 0.90 -11.26
C GLN A 280 -18.46 -0.50 -11.86
N PHE A 281 -17.92 -1.50 -11.17
CA PHE A 281 -18.05 -2.90 -11.57
C PHE A 281 -17.90 -3.84 -10.37
N ASN A 282 -18.40 -5.07 -10.53
CA ASN A 282 -18.22 -6.13 -9.55
C ASN A 282 -17.04 -7.04 -9.95
N TYR A 283 -16.22 -7.41 -8.96
CA TYR A 283 -15.08 -8.31 -9.11
C TYR A 283 -14.90 -9.12 -7.82
N ALA A 284 -14.76 -10.45 -7.92
CA ALA A 284 -14.65 -11.34 -6.76
C ALA A 284 -15.69 -11.06 -5.64
N GLY A 285 -16.96 -10.83 -6.01
CA GLY A 285 -18.05 -10.57 -5.06
C GLY A 285 -18.03 -9.19 -4.38
N ARG A 286 -17.10 -8.31 -4.76
CA ARG A 286 -16.95 -6.94 -4.23
C ARG A 286 -17.21 -5.92 -5.32
N SER A 287 -17.61 -4.71 -4.92
CA SER A 287 -17.82 -3.58 -5.83
C SER A 287 -16.61 -2.66 -5.80
N PHE A 288 -16.15 -2.25 -6.98
CA PHE A 288 -14.98 -1.41 -7.16
C PHE A 288 -15.29 -0.22 -8.05
N LEU A 289 -14.53 0.85 -7.82
CA LEU A 289 -14.44 2.03 -8.67
C LEU A 289 -13.06 2.06 -9.32
N ALA A 290 -13.02 2.23 -10.64
CA ALA A 290 -11.81 2.57 -11.39
C ALA A 290 -11.95 3.98 -11.94
N SER A 291 -10.85 4.74 -12.01
CA SER A 291 -10.84 6.00 -12.77
C SER A 291 -11.19 5.69 -14.23
N ALA A 292 -12.12 6.44 -14.82
CA ALA A 292 -12.41 6.31 -16.24
C ALA A 292 -11.13 6.51 -17.06
N ASP A 293 -10.31 7.50 -16.68
CA ASP A 293 -9.04 7.84 -17.34
C ASP A 293 -8.04 6.67 -17.32
N ALA A 294 -7.93 5.94 -16.20
CA ALA A 294 -7.05 4.77 -16.07
C ALA A 294 -7.37 3.62 -17.02
N LEU A 295 -8.64 3.50 -17.41
CA LEU A 295 -9.13 2.44 -18.28
C LEU A 295 -9.24 2.89 -19.74
N MET A 296 -8.96 4.17 -20.04
CA MET A 296 -8.88 4.68 -21.40
C MET A 296 -7.42 4.59 -21.86
N PRO A 297 -7.07 3.63 -22.74
CA PRO A 297 -5.67 3.29 -22.96
C PRO A 297 -4.85 4.45 -23.51
N TYR A 298 -5.44 5.42 -24.21
CA TYR A 298 -4.78 6.63 -24.68
C TYR A 298 -5.85 7.70 -24.94
N ARG A 299 -5.63 8.94 -24.46
CA ARG A 299 -6.38 10.14 -24.86
C ARG A 299 -6.77 10.10 -26.35
N MET A 300 -8.03 9.80 -26.65
CA MET A 300 -8.63 9.87 -27.98
C MET A 300 -9.96 10.62 -27.87
N PRO A 301 -10.20 11.73 -28.58
CA PRO A 301 -11.28 12.66 -28.24
C PRO A 301 -12.71 12.20 -28.63
N HIS A 302 -12.93 10.96 -29.07
CA HIS A 302 -14.13 10.62 -29.85
C HIS A 302 -14.83 9.31 -29.50
N LEU A 303 -14.75 8.84 -28.26
CA LEU A 303 -15.49 7.64 -27.86
C LEU A 303 -16.44 7.97 -26.70
N TRP A 304 -17.69 8.23 -27.07
CA TRP A 304 -18.82 8.32 -26.15
C TRP A 304 -19.22 6.93 -25.63
N PHE A 305 -19.83 6.92 -24.44
CA PHE A 305 -20.03 5.76 -23.57
C PHE A 305 -21.09 4.74 -24.00
N ASP A 306 -21.72 4.90 -25.16
CA ASP A 306 -22.73 3.93 -25.63
C ASP A 306 -22.12 2.72 -26.37
N GLU A 307 -20.84 2.76 -26.75
CA GLU A 307 -20.20 1.68 -27.53
C GLU A 307 -19.45 0.63 -26.69
N LEU A 308 -19.27 0.86 -25.38
CA LEU A 308 -18.58 -0.11 -24.50
C LEU A 308 -19.42 -1.36 -24.18
N HIS A 309 -20.74 -1.27 -24.36
CA HIS A 309 -21.64 -2.39 -24.07
C HIS A 309 -22.02 -3.22 -25.31
N ASP A 310 -22.02 -2.65 -26.51
CA ASP A 310 -22.67 -3.28 -27.68
C ASP A 310 -21.74 -3.75 -28.80
N TYR A 311 -20.42 -3.52 -28.74
CA TYR A 311 -19.55 -3.79 -29.88
C TYR A 311 -18.33 -4.70 -29.61
N PRO A 312 -18.32 -5.94 -30.12
CA PRO A 312 -17.17 -6.84 -30.04
C PRO A 312 -16.01 -6.45 -30.98
N PHE A 313 -16.18 -5.42 -31.84
CA PHE A 313 -15.23 -5.08 -32.89
C PHE A 313 -13.90 -4.50 -32.40
N TRP A 314 -13.83 -4.07 -31.13
CA TRP A 314 -12.62 -3.52 -30.52
C TRP A 314 -11.56 -4.61 -30.31
N ARG A 315 -11.97 -5.89 -30.26
CA ARG A 315 -11.03 -7.03 -30.19
C ARG A 315 -10.12 -7.10 -31.42
N HIS A 316 -10.63 -6.83 -32.61
CA HIS A 316 -9.91 -7.07 -33.86
C HIS A 316 -8.87 -5.99 -34.21
N ARG A 317 -9.00 -4.79 -33.62
CA ARG A 317 -8.05 -3.68 -33.84
C ARG A 317 -6.83 -3.71 -32.93
N TRP A 318 -6.81 -4.60 -31.94
CA TRP A 318 -5.68 -4.84 -31.04
C TRP A 318 -4.85 -6.07 -31.43
N GLU A 319 -5.38 -6.94 -32.30
CA GLU A 319 -4.75 -8.18 -32.76
C GLU A 319 -3.36 -8.04 -33.45
N PRO A 320 -2.98 -6.93 -34.12
CA PRO A 320 -1.67 -6.88 -34.79
C PRO A 320 -0.47 -6.62 -33.85
N ARG A 321 -0.69 -6.19 -32.60
CA ARG A 321 0.41 -5.78 -31.69
C ARG A 321 0.81 -6.83 -30.65
N TRP A 322 0.19 -8.01 -30.65
CA TRP A 322 0.31 -8.99 -29.56
C TRP A 322 0.96 -10.31 -29.98
N ALA A 323 2.11 -10.24 -30.65
CA ALA A 323 2.92 -11.43 -30.97
C ALA A 323 3.46 -12.17 -29.71
N SER A 324 3.32 -11.58 -28.52
CA SER A 324 3.79 -12.11 -27.23
C SER A 324 2.68 -12.41 -26.21
N GLY A 325 1.42 -12.47 -26.62
CA GLY A 325 0.27 -12.73 -25.74
C GLY A 325 -0.50 -11.47 -25.32
N VAL A 326 -1.71 -11.67 -24.76
CA VAL A 326 -2.59 -10.60 -24.27
C VAL A 326 -1.90 -9.87 -23.12
N PRO A 327 -1.72 -8.54 -23.15
CA PRO A 327 -1.25 -7.80 -21.99
C PRO A 327 -2.23 -8.05 -20.84
N SER A 328 -1.71 -8.51 -19.72
CA SER A 328 -2.48 -8.62 -18.49
C SER A 328 -2.92 -7.21 -18.08
N LEU A 329 -4.20 -6.91 -18.25
CA LEU A 329 -4.81 -5.65 -17.80
C LEU A 329 -4.69 -5.61 -16.28
N HIS A 330 -3.68 -4.87 -15.81
CA HIS A 330 -3.53 -4.57 -14.40
C HIS A 330 -4.01 -3.17 -14.15
N SER A 331 -4.92 -3.03 -13.21
CA SER A 331 -5.54 -1.74 -12.91
C SER A 331 -5.64 -1.57 -11.42
N PHE A 332 -5.11 -0.44 -10.94
CA PHE A 332 -5.41 0.01 -9.60
C PHE A 332 -6.85 0.51 -9.56
N VAL A 333 -7.57 0.09 -8.54
CA VAL A 333 -8.98 0.40 -8.32
C VAL A 333 -9.20 0.61 -6.83
N MET A 334 -10.31 1.21 -6.43
CA MET A 334 -10.66 1.30 -5.01
C MET A 334 -11.99 0.58 -4.74
N GLU A 335 -12.08 -0.09 -3.60
CA GLU A 335 -13.35 -0.64 -3.11
C GLU A 335 -14.37 0.49 -2.95
N GLU A 336 -15.59 0.28 -3.44
CA GLU A 336 -16.58 1.35 -3.63
C GLU A 336 -16.92 2.05 -2.31
N LYS A 337 -17.07 1.33 -1.20
CA LYS A 337 -17.43 1.93 0.09
C LYS A 337 -16.28 2.79 0.62
N ALA A 338 -15.05 2.32 0.53
CA ALA A 338 -13.87 3.09 0.92
C ALA A 338 -13.72 4.36 0.09
N ALA A 339 -13.86 4.24 -1.24
CA ALA A 339 -13.82 5.39 -2.14
C ALA A 339 -14.94 6.39 -1.85
N THR A 340 -16.17 5.92 -1.69
CA THR A 340 -17.34 6.76 -1.44
C THR A 340 -17.21 7.51 -0.10
N ALA A 341 -16.78 6.82 0.96
CA ALA A 341 -16.59 7.42 2.28
C ALA A 341 -15.54 8.53 2.25
N PHE A 342 -14.38 8.26 1.64
CA PHE A 342 -13.31 9.24 1.56
C PHE A 342 -13.67 10.42 0.64
N LEU A 343 -14.23 10.18 -0.55
CA LEU A 343 -14.65 11.25 -1.47
C LEU A 343 -15.73 12.15 -0.85
N GLY A 344 -16.66 11.58 -0.08
CA GLY A 344 -17.63 12.34 0.70
C GLY A 344 -16.97 13.22 1.77
N ALA A 345 -16.03 12.67 2.53
CA ALA A 345 -15.24 13.43 3.51
C ALA A 345 -14.41 14.54 2.85
N LEU A 346 -13.82 14.27 1.69
CA LEU A 346 -13.06 15.23 0.90
C LEU A 346 -13.95 16.38 0.43
N THR A 347 -15.11 16.10 -0.14
CA THR A 347 -16.10 17.13 -0.52
C THR A 347 -16.51 17.99 0.66
N ALA A 348 -16.72 17.42 1.84
CA ALA A 348 -17.02 18.18 3.04
C ALA A 348 -15.85 19.13 3.39
N MET A 349 -14.61 18.64 3.44
CA MET A 349 -13.43 19.47 3.69
C MET A 349 -13.26 20.58 2.65
N ILE A 350 -13.60 20.32 1.38
CA ILE A 350 -13.55 21.33 0.31
C ILE A 350 -14.57 22.44 0.55
N ARG A 351 -15.81 22.09 0.96
CA ARG A 351 -16.89 23.06 1.21
C ARG A 351 -16.60 23.99 2.38
N PHE A 352 -16.07 23.45 3.48
CA PHE A 352 -15.73 24.23 4.68
C PHE A 352 -14.36 24.92 4.56
N GLY A 353 -13.54 24.46 3.60
CA GLY A 353 -12.21 24.97 3.31
C GLY A 353 -11.11 24.40 4.21
N PRO A 354 -9.83 24.58 3.84
CA PRO A 354 -8.69 23.95 4.51
C PRO A 354 -8.55 24.26 6.01
N ARG A 355 -9.15 25.36 6.49
CA ARG A 355 -9.05 25.85 7.87
C ARG A 355 -9.99 25.12 8.84
N GLU A 356 -11.08 24.55 8.36
CA GLU A 356 -12.10 23.87 9.17
C GLU A 356 -11.96 22.34 9.10
N ARG A 357 -10.75 21.86 8.82
CA ARG A 357 -10.48 20.44 8.65
C ARG A 357 -10.65 19.70 9.98
N PRO A 358 -11.41 18.59 10.03
CA PRO A 358 -11.49 17.76 11.23
C PRO A 358 -10.12 17.15 11.55
N VAL A 359 -9.84 16.90 12.83
CA VAL A 359 -8.59 16.27 13.27
C VAL A 359 -8.55 14.77 12.92
N MET A 360 -9.71 14.12 13.00
CA MET A 360 -9.90 12.69 12.74
C MET A 360 -10.99 12.51 11.68
N LEU A 361 -10.84 11.51 10.82
CA LEU A 361 -11.88 11.02 9.92
C LEU A 361 -12.33 9.62 10.34
N GLU A 362 -13.62 9.36 10.19
CA GLU A 362 -14.19 8.02 10.30
C GLU A 362 -14.21 7.39 8.91
N LEU A 363 -13.32 6.43 8.67
CA LEU A 363 -13.19 5.75 7.39
C LEU A 363 -13.31 4.24 7.57
N PRO A 364 -13.90 3.53 6.60
CA PRO A 364 -14.00 2.08 6.67
C PRO A 364 -12.63 1.42 6.52
N THR A 365 -12.37 0.41 7.34
CA THR A 365 -11.20 -0.46 7.20
C THR A 365 -11.64 -1.79 6.59
N ASN A 366 -11.07 -2.14 5.44
CA ASN A 366 -11.39 -3.35 4.70
C ASN A 366 -10.61 -4.56 5.21
N ASP A 367 -11.12 -5.75 4.90
CA ASP A 367 -10.33 -6.99 4.94
C ASP A 367 -9.32 -7.02 3.80
N ILE A 368 -8.11 -7.50 4.11
CA ILE A 368 -7.11 -7.78 3.07
C ILE A 368 -7.57 -8.97 2.20
N ALA A 369 -7.19 -8.96 0.92
CA ALA A 369 -7.34 -10.11 0.03
C ALA A 369 -6.12 -10.23 -0.90
N GLY A 370 -5.81 -11.45 -1.34
CA GLY A 370 -4.65 -11.72 -2.21
C GLY A 370 -3.30 -11.85 -1.50
N PHE A 371 -3.27 -11.67 -0.17
CA PHE A 371 -2.12 -11.91 0.70
C PHE A 371 -2.59 -12.15 2.14
N ALA A 372 -1.76 -12.78 2.98
CA ALA A 372 -2.12 -13.15 4.35
C ALA A 372 -0.92 -13.12 5.32
N SER A 373 -1.23 -12.98 6.62
CA SER A 373 -0.32 -13.26 7.74
C SER A 373 -0.61 -14.65 8.33
N GLY A 374 0.39 -15.33 8.89
CA GLY A 374 0.37 -16.77 9.17
C GLY A 374 -0.82 -17.39 9.95
N SER A 375 -0.89 -18.73 9.89
CA SER A 375 -1.90 -19.69 10.40
C SER A 375 -3.34 -19.57 9.88
N ALA A 376 -3.76 -18.40 9.40
CA ALA A 376 -4.93 -18.33 8.55
C ALA A 376 -4.56 -18.99 7.22
N GLU A 377 -5.21 -20.11 6.88
CA GLU A 377 -5.29 -20.51 5.48
C GLU A 377 -5.77 -19.27 4.70
N ILE A 378 -5.14 -18.98 3.56
CA ILE A 378 -5.78 -18.13 2.54
C ILE A 378 -7.14 -18.75 2.36
N GLY A 379 -8.17 -18.15 2.98
CA GLY A 379 -9.43 -18.83 3.28
C GLY A 379 -9.84 -19.57 2.04
N ILE A 380 -9.94 -20.91 2.15
CA ILE A 380 -10.04 -21.86 1.04
C ILE A 380 -10.72 -21.13 -0.11
N ARG A 381 -9.92 -20.73 -1.12
CA ARG A 381 -10.49 -20.28 -2.38
C ARG A 381 -11.44 -21.40 -2.73
N SER A 382 -12.74 -21.16 -2.63
CA SER A 382 -13.70 -22.08 -3.21
C SER A 382 -13.18 -22.31 -4.62
N ALA A 383 -13.07 -23.57 -5.03
CA ALA A 383 -12.31 -24.01 -6.20
C ALA A 383 -12.94 -23.55 -7.53
N ARG A 384 -13.40 -22.30 -7.60
CA ARG A 384 -14.27 -21.67 -8.59
C ARG A 384 -14.00 -20.18 -8.84
N GLU A 385 -13.02 -19.53 -8.21
CA GLU A 385 -12.78 -18.10 -8.47
C GLU A 385 -11.45 -17.83 -9.19
N ASP A 386 -11.57 -17.57 -10.50
CA ASP A 386 -10.54 -17.22 -11.49
C ASP A 386 -9.97 -15.79 -11.33
N TYR A 387 -10.03 -15.20 -10.12
CA TYR A 387 -9.71 -13.79 -9.90
C TYR A 387 -8.35 -13.62 -9.18
N ASP A 388 -7.38 -12.97 -9.85
CA ASP A 388 -6.09 -12.58 -9.29
C ASP A 388 -6.13 -11.09 -8.93
N TYR A 389 -6.16 -10.78 -7.64
CA TYR A 389 -6.15 -9.40 -7.15
C TYR A 389 -5.56 -9.30 -5.74
N ALA A 390 -5.10 -8.10 -5.40
CA ALA A 390 -4.67 -7.77 -4.04
C ALA A 390 -5.45 -6.55 -3.54
N LEU A 391 -6.15 -6.67 -2.41
CA LEU A 391 -6.91 -5.61 -1.75
C LEU A 391 -6.25 -5.28 -0.40
N PHE A 392 -6.02 -3.99 -0.16
CA PHE A 392 -5.47 -3.46 1.08
C PHE A 392 -6.58 -2.89 1.96
N ARG A 393 -6.28 -2.77 3.26
CA ARG A 393 -7.25 -2.32 4.27
C ARG A 393 -7.76 -0.89 4.06
N ASP A 394 -6.96 -0.04 3.43
CA ASP A 394 -7.34 1.33 3.03
C ASP A 394 -8.24 1.40 1.78
N GLY A 395 -8.64 0.24 1.24
CA GLY A 395 -9.56 0.12 0.11
C GLY A 395 -8.90 0.14 -1.26
N LEU A 396 -7.60 0.43 -1.40
CA LEU A 396 -6.91 0.30 -2.69
C LEU A 396 -6.77 -1.19 -3.04
N ALA A 397 -7.00 -1.52 -4.30
CA ALA A 397 -6.71 -2.83 -4.86
C ALA A 397 -5.93 -2.74 -6.18
N LEU A 398 -5.15 -3.77 -6.47
CA LEU A 398 -4.60 -4.04 -7.80
C LEU A 398 -5.25 -5.29 -8.34
N LEU A 399 -5.94 -5.17 -9.48
CA LEU A 399 -6.50 -6.32 -10.19
C LEU A 399 -5.49 -6.81 -11.22
N ALA A 400 -5.33 -8.12 -11.35
CA ALA A 400 -4.59 -8.79 -12.41
C ALA A 400 -5.58 -9.53 -13.31
N GLY A 401 -5.96 -8.89 -14.42
CA GLY A 401 -6.94 -9.40 -15.37
C GLY A 401 -8.10 -8.42 -15.60
N PRO A 402 -8.78 -8.53 -16.75
CA PRO A 402 -9.85 -7.61 -17.10
C PRO A 402 -10.98 -7.66 -16.05
N PRO A 403 -11.63 -6.53 -15.74
CA PRO A 403 -12.84 -6.52 -14.93
C PRO A 403 -13.89 -7.47 -15.55
N SER A 404 -14.81 -7.96 -14.72
CA SER A 404 -15.90 -8.80 -15.23
C SER A 404 -16.64 -8.07 -16.37
N ARG A 405 -17.12 -8.81 -17.37
CA ARG A 405 -17.62 -8.27 -18.67
C ARG A 405 -18.85 -7.34 -18.56
N ARG A 406 -19.25 -6.90 -17.37
CA ARG A 406 -20.39 -5.99 -17.15
C ARG A 406 -19.99 -4.91 -16.15
N LEU A 407 -19.75 -3.71 -16.66
CA LEU A 407 -19.87 -2.49 -15.86
C LEU A 407 -21.26 -2.50 -15.20
N THR A 408 -21.31 -2.10 -13.94
CA THR A 408 -22.55 -2.00 -13.18
C THR A 408 -23.06 -0.57 -13.12
N GLY A 409 -22.22 0.41 -13.41
CA GLY A 409 -22.60 1.81 -13.48
C GLY A 409 -21.42 2.75 -13.71
N ILE A 410 -21.73 4.04 -13.76
CA ILE A 410 -20.77 5.14 -13.76
C ILE A 410 -21.12 6.02 -12.56
N ARG A 411 -20.10 6.41 -11.78
CA ARG A 411 -20.23 7.32 -10.63
C ARG A 411 -19.43 8.56 -10.92
N THR A 412 -19.96 9.73 -10.58
CA THR A 412 -19.30 11.00 -10.87
C THR A 412 -19.04 11.75 -9.59
N TRP A 413 -17.79 12.15 -9.35
CA TRP A 413 -17.44 12.96 -8.19
C TRP A 413 -17.18 14.39 -8.60
N HIS A 414 -17.89 15.33 -7.98
CA HIS A 414 -17.60 16.75 -8.11
C HIS A 414 -17.14 17.32 -6.76
N PRO A 415 -16.05 18.10 -6.71
CA PRO A 415 -15.44 18.57 -5.46
C PRO A 415 -16.41 19.33 -4.55
N LYS A 416 -17.40 20.02 -5.12
CA LYS A 416 -18.40 20.79 -4.35
C LYS A 416 -19.73 20.09 -4.17
N GLU A 417 -20.04 19.04 -4.94
CA GLU A 417 -21.37 18.41 -4.92
C GLU A 417 -21.33 17.03 -4.27
N GLY A 418 -20.20 16.34 -4.34
CA GLY A 418 -20.03 14.99 -3.84
C GLY A 418 -20.05 13.95 -4.96
N LEU A 419 -20.16 12.69 -4.56
CA LEU A 419 -20.30 11.56 -5.48
C LEU A 419 -21.78 11.37 -5.83
N THR A 420 -22.11 11.27 -7.12
CA THR A 420 -23.44 10.97 -7.66
C THR A 420 -23.45 9.70 -8.48
#